data_AF-A0A7Y8LZY2-F1
#
_entry.id   AF-A0A7Y8LZY2-F1
#
_cell.length_a   1.000
_cell.length_b   1.000
_cell.length_c   1.000
_cell.angle_alpha   90.00
_cell.angle_beta   90.00
_cell.angle_gamma   90.00
#
_symmetry.space_group_name_H-M   'P 1'
#
loop_
_entity.id
_entity.type
_entity.pdbx_description
1 polymer ?
#
loop_
_entity_poly.entity_id
_entity_poly.type
_entity_poly.pdbx_seq_one_letter_code
_entity_poly.pdbx_strand_id
1 'polypeptide(L)'
;MLDKYYLHQLKLERDDVWICNLIPHVVINKNERKAIKKYNELHKLFNLPEADIPTKKERWNFFSKKRYREIIEEIFQSRAEVIISLGQQPLMWFFKEFNRDLGNLLNTKDYGTITEVQIDSLKIKLIPLFHPRQLLKESNRDTKVGLLHYDWMKNKSKKIKLV
;
A
#
# COMPACT_ATOMS: atom_id res chain seq x y z
N MET A 1 2.53 9.08 -9.64
CA MET A 1 2.74 7.61 -9.74
C MET A 1 1.44 6.88 -9.44
N LEU A 2 0.89 7.00 -8.23
CA LEU A 2 -0.41 6.44 -7.87
C LEU A 2 -1.53 6.88 -8.84
N ASP A 3 -1.57 8.16 -9.20
CA ASP A 3 -2.70 8.72 -9.97
C ASP A 3 -2.75 8.14 -11.39
N LYS A 4 -1.66 8.32 -12.14
CA LYS A 4 -1.50 7.84 -13.51
C LYS A 4 -1.73 6.33 -13.65
N TYR A 5 -1.16 5.52 -12.75
CA TYR A 5 -1.12 4.06 -12.91
C TYR A 5 -2.30 3.34 -12.25
N TYR A 6 -3.07 4.02 -11.38
CA TYR A 6 -4.14 3.39 -10.60
C TYR A 6 -5.43 4.20 -10.66
N LEU A 7 -5.43 5.43 -10.13
CA LEU A 7 -6.66 6.22 -9.99
C LEU A 7 -7.28 6.54 -11.36
N HIS A 8 -6.49 7.05 -12.31
CA HIS A 8 -6.97 7.34 -13.66
C HIS A 8 -7.44 6.09 -14.41
N GLN A 9 -6.87 4.91 -14.11
CA GLN A 9 -7.30 3.65 -14.71
C GLN A 9 -8.71 3.24 -14.23
N LEU A 10 -9.10 3.74 -13.06
CA LEU A 10 -10.40 3.55 -12.43
C LEU A 10 -11.32 4.78 -12.54
N LYS A 11 -10.89 5.81 -13.29
CA LYS A 11 -11.59 7.10 -13.43
C LYS A 11 -11.85 7.81 -12.10
N LEU A 12 -10.88 7.72 -11.19
CA LEU A 12 -10.89 8.41 -9.90
C LEU A 12 -9.85 9.53 -9.89
N GLU A 13 -10.14 10.56 -9.12
CA GLU A 13 -9.24 11.64 -8.74
C GLU A 13 -8.81 11.51 -7.28
N ARG A 14 -7.99 12.46 -6.80
CA ARG A 14 -7.50 12.46 -5.41
C ARG A 14 -8.61 12.69 -4.40
N ASP A 15 -9.57 13.52 -4.76
CA ASP A 15 -10.67 13.90 -3.87
C ASP A 15 -11.70 12.78 -3.72
N ASP A 16 -11.68 11.78 -4.61
CA ASP A 16 -12.53 10.59 -4.55
C ASP A 16 -11.98 9.50 -3.61
N VAL A 17 -10.76 9.64 -3.08
CA VAL A 17 -10.07 8.54 -2.38
C VAL A 17 -9.58 8.91 -0.98
N TRP A 18 -9.82 7.97 -0.05
CA TRP A 18 -9.18 7.98 1.26
C TRP A 18 -7.86 7.20 1.23
N ILE A 19 -6.75 7.87 1.53
CA ILE A 19 -5.42 7.24 1.50
C ILE A 19 -5.05 6.81 2.91
N CYS A 20 -4.91 5.50 3.09
CA CYS A 20 -4.52 4.89 4.36
C CYS A 20 -3.15 4.21 4.22
N ASN A 21 -2.24 4.46 5.16
CA ASN A 21 -0.97 3.75 5.25
C ASN A 21 -1.06 2.58 6.23
N LEU A 22 -0.45 1.44 5.86
CA LEU A 22 -0.35 0.29 6.74
C LEU A 22 0.53 0.57 7.98
N ILE A 23 1.55 1.41 7.81
CA ILE A 23 2.48 1.82 8.85
C ILE A 23 2.41 3.35 8.95
N PRO A 24 2.11 3.92 10.13
CA PRO A 24 1.88 5.37 10.26
C PRO A 24 3.18 6.19 10.34
N HIS A 25 4.36 5.53 10.32
CA HIS A 25 5.66 6.17 10.45
C HIS A 25 6.64 5.71 9.36
N VAL A 26 7.67 6.53 9.13
CA VAL A 26 8.71 6.25 8.14
C VAL A 26 9.54 5.04 8.56
N VAL A 27 9.64 4.04 7.68
CA VAL A 27 10.50 2.88 7.89
C VAL A 27 11.83 3.07 7.17
N ILE A 28 12.88 3.35 7.93
CA ILE A 28 14.19 3.72 7.39
C ILE A 28 14.91 2.48 6.81
N ASN A 29 15.12 2.50 5.49
CA ASN A 29 15.87 1.49 4.76
C ASN A 29 17.40 1.70 4.84
N LYS A 30 18.18 0.78 4.27
CA LYS A 30 19.66 0.84 4.33
C LYS A 30 20.23 2.10 3.65
N ASN A 31 19.61 2.58 2.58
CA ASN A 31 20.08 3.77 1.86
C ASN A 31 19.73 5.05 2.61
N GLU A 32 18.52 5.12 3.18
CA GLU A 32 18.12 6.24 4.04
C GLU A 32 19.01 6.32 5.28
N ARG A 33 19.40 5.18 5.88
CA ARG A 33 20.42 5.18 6.96
C ARG A 33 21.76 5.76 6.52
N LYS A 34 22.20 5.49 5.29
CA LYS A 34 23.43 6.08 4.75
C LYS A 34 23.28 7.59 4.56
N ALA A 35 22.15 8.03 4.02
CA ALA A 35 21.85 9.46 3.85
C ALA A 35 21.80 10.18 5.20
N ILE A 36 21.14 9.59 6.19
CA ILE A 36 21.08 10.06 7.58
C ILE A 36 22.48 10.15 8.19
N LYS A 37 23.33 9.13 7.98
CA LYS A 37 24.71 9.15 8.49
C LYS A 37 25.48 10.35 7.90
N LYS A 38 25.38 10.55 6.59
CA LYS A 38 25.99 11.70 5.91
C LYS A 38 25.43 13.03 6.41
N TYR A 39 24.12 13.10 6.63
CA TYR A 39 23.47 14.27 7.22
C TYR A 39 24.02 14.57 8.62
N ASN A 40 24.17 13.57 9.48
CA ASN A 40 24.69 13.74 10.84
C ASN A 40 26.15 14.23 10.86
N GLU A 41 26.96 13.86 9.85
CA GLU A 41 28.32 14.39 9.67
C GLU A 41 28.29 15.89 9.32
N LEU A 42 27.34 16.30 8.47
CA LEU A 42 27.18 17.71 8.05
C LEU A 42 26.49 18.57 9.13
N HIS A 43 25.54 18.00 9.88
CA HIS A 43 24.82 18.67 10.95
C HIS A 43 25.77 19.31 11.96
N LYS A 44 26.81 18.58 12.37
CA LYS A 44 27.83 19.10 13.30
C LYS A 44 28.69 20.21 12.69
N LEU A 45 28.93 20.16 11.38
CA LEU A 45 29.78 21.13 10.68
C LEU A 45 29.02 22.45 10.41
N PHE A 46 27.72 22.36 10.17
CA PHE A 46 26.90 23.49 9.69
C PHE A 46 25.78 23.89 10.66
N ASN A 47 25.74 23.34 11.87
CA ASN A 47 24.73 23.63 12.90
C ASN A 47 23.28 23.50 12.37
N LEU A 48 23.00 22.42 11.63
CA LEU A 48 21.68 22.14 11.06
C LEU A 48 20.71 21.63 12.14
N PRO A 49 19.39 21.54 11.89
CA PRO A 49 18.47 20.82 12.78
C PRO A 49 18.83 19.33 12.92
N GLU A 50 18.51 18.69 14.04
CA GLU A 50 18.61 17.23 14.14
C GLU A 50 17.60 16.57 13.19
N ALA A 51 18.00 15.44 12.60
CA ALA A 51 17.08 14.67 11.77
C ALA A 51 16.11 13.89 12.66
N ASP A 52 14.82 14.18 12.51
CA ASP A 52 13.74 13.47 13.20
C ASP A 52 13.58 12.06 12.62
N ILE A 53 14.22 11.08 13.27
CA ILE A 53 14.36 9.72 12.77
C ILE A 53 13.92 8.74 13.87
N PRO A 54 12.93 7.87 13.59
CA PRO A 54 12.50 6.84 14.53
C PRO A 54 13.68 5.95 14.97
N THR A 55 13.85 5.81 16.30
CA THR A 55 14.98 5.06 16.85
C THR A 55 14.86 3.56 16.53
N LYS A 56 16.02 2.90 16.41
CA LYS A 56 16.21 1.52 15.89
C LYS A 56 15.34 0.40 16.50
N LYS A 57 14.60 0.64 17.61
CA LYS A 57 13.87 -0.37 18.41
C LYS A 57 12.50 -0.76 17.85
N GLU A 58 11.95 -0.04 16.87
CA GLU A 58 10.60 -0.33 16.34
C GLU A 58 10.59 -1.29 15.13
N ARG A 59 11.76 -1.87 14.81
CA ARG A 59 12.02 -2.55 13.53
C ARG A 59 11.29 -3.87 13.27
N TRP A 60 10.52 -4.39 14.22
CA TRP A 60 9.95 -5.74 14.12
C TRP A 60 8.44 -5.83 14.39
N ASN A 61 7.79 -4.75 14.86
CA ASN A 61 6.34 -4.68 15.06
C ASN A 61 5.75 -3.48 14.30
N PHE A 62 6.00 -3.44 12.99
CA PHE A 62 5.50 -2.36 12.11
C PHE A 62 3.97 -2.24 12.10
N PHE A 63 3.28 -3.35 12.40
CA PHE A 63 1.84 -3.42 12.44
C PHE A 63 1.39 -3.81 13.84
N SER A 64 0.98 -2.81 14.62
CA SER A 64 0.52 -3.02 15.99
C SER A 64 -0.99 -3.27 16.05
N LYS A 65 -1.48 -3.89 17.12
CA LYS A 65 -2.92 -3.99 17.40
C LYS A 65 -3.61 -2.62 17.41
N LYS A 66 -2.89 -1.58 17.86
CA LYS A 66 -3.39 -0.19 17.81
C LYS A 66 -3.60 0.23 16.36
N ARG A 67 -2.59 0.07 15.50
CA ARG A 67 -2.69 0.46 14.09
C ARG A 67 -3.78 -0.32 13.35
N TYR A 68 -3.95 -1.61 13.66
CA TYR A 68 -5.05 -2.42 13.13
C TYR A 68 -6.42 -1.78 13.41
N ARG A 69 -6.66 -1.34 14.65
CA ARG A 69 -7.91 -0.66 15.02
C ARG A 69 -8.08 0.69 14.32
N GLU A 70 -7.02 1.48 14.25
CA GLU A 70 -7.05 2.76 13.53
C GLU A 70 -7.40 2.57 12.03
N ILE A 71 -6.89 1.53 11.36
CA ILE A 71 -7.27 1.23 9.97
C ILE A 71 -8.75 0.87 9.87
N ILE A 72 -9.28 0.07 10.80
CA ILE A 72 -10.71 -0.25 10.84
C ILE A 72 -11.53 1.04 11.00
N GLU A 73 -11.15 1.91 11.93
CA GLU A 73 -11.79 3.21 12.13
C GLU A 73 -11.75 4.09 10.87
N GLU A 74 -10.61 4.15 10.17
CA GLU A 74 -10.48 4.87 8.89
C GLU A 74 -11.41 4.28 7.81
N ILE A 75 -11.53 2.95 7.72
CA ILE A 75 -12.47 2.29 6.81
C ILE A 75 -13.91 2.72 7.13
N PHE A 76 -14.30 2.67 8.41
CA PHE A 76 -15.63 3.12 8.84
C PHE A 76 -15.89 4.61 8.53
N GLN A 77 -14.92 5.49 8.81
CA GLN A 77 -15.05 6.93 8.60
C GLN A 77 -15.12 7.29 7.11
N SER A 78 -14.31 6.60 6.29
CA SER A 78 -14.29 6.84 4.84
C SER A 78 -15.59 6.48 4.13
N ARG A 79 -16.40 5.59 4.73
CA ARG A 79 -17.59 4.99 4.11
C ARG A 79 -17.29 4.36 2.74
N ALA A 80 -16.04 3.96 2.51
CA ALA A 80 -15.63 3.39 1.24
C ALA A 80 -16.34 2.04 1.02
N GLU A 81 -16.94 1.86 -0.15
CA GLU A 81 -17.49 0.56 -0.56
C GLU A 81 -16.42 -0.37 -1.17
N VAL A 82 -15.28 0.22 -1.54
CA VAL A 82 -14.19 -0.46 -2.24
C VAL A 82 -12.87 -0.09 -1.60
N ILE A 83 -12.08 -1.09 -1.24
CA ILE A 83 -10.67 -0.93 -0.85
C ILE A 83 -9.77 -1.41 -1.98
N ILE A 84 -8.77 -0.61 -2.31
CA ILE A 84 -7.68 -0.99 -3.21
C ILE A 84 -6.43 -1.23 -2.37
N SER A 85 -5.97 -2.48 -2.28
CA SER A 85 -4.71 -2.76 -1.58
C SER A 85 -3.52 -2.58 -2.53
N LEU A 86 -2.50 -1.85 -2.09
CA LEU A 86 -1.28 -1.60 -2.87
C LEU A 86 -0.12 -2.43 -2.35
N GLY A 87 0.16 -3.56 -3.01
CA GLY A 87 1.25 -4.46 -2.67
C GLY A 87 0.87 -5.58 -1.71
N GLN A 88 1.86 -6.42 -1.43
CA GLN A 88 1.66 -7.68 -0.71
C GLN A 88 1.46 -7.47 0.80
N GLN A 89 2.02 -6.40 1.36
CA GLN A 89 2.03 -6.18 2.81
C GLN A 89 0.63 -5.94 3.39
N PRO A 90 -0.23 -5.07 2.83
CA PRO A 90 -1.60 -4.92 3.34
C PRO A 90 -2.39 -6.23 3.31
N LEU A 91 -2.21 -7.04 2.25
CA LEU A 91 -2.86 -8.34 2.14
C LEU A 91 -2.41 -9.30 3.23
N MET A 92 -1.10 -9.40 3.47
CA MET A 92 -0.55 -10.32 4.45
C MET A 92 -0.77 -9.90 5.90
N TRP A 93 -0.75 -8.60 6.19
CA TRP A 93 -0.72 -8.09 7.57
C TRP A 93 -2.08 -7.64 8.06
N PHE A 94 -2.98 -7.23 7.16
CA PHE A 94 -4.33 -6.79 7.51
C PHE A 94 -5.39 -7.75 6.99
N PHE A 95 -5.46 -7.97 5.67
CA PHE A 95 -6.57 -8.75 5.09
C PHE A 95 -6.56 -10.23 5.44
N LYS A 96 -5.37 -10.82 5.65
CA LYS A 96 -5.22 -12.23 6.04
C LYS A 96 -5.95 -12.58 7.34
N GLU A 97 -6.14 -11.61 8.24
CA GLU A 97 -6.85 -11.80 9.50
C GLU A 97 -8.35 -12.07 9.29
N PHE A 98 -8.93 -11.56 8.20
CA PHE A 98 -10.34 -11.78 7.85
C PHE A 98 -10.55 -13.02 6.99
N ASN A 99 -9.61 -13.30 6.07
CA ASN A 99 -9.61 -14.52 5.27
C ASN A 99 -8.18 -14.84 4.81
N ARG A 100 -7.71 -16.05 5.14
CA ARG A 100 -6.34 -16.50 4.85
C ARG A 100 -5.98 -16.48 3.36
N ASP A 101 -6.96 -16.72 2.48
CA ASP A 101 -6.73 -16.79 1.03
C ASP A 101 -6.44 -15.42 0.42
N LEU A 102 -6.90 -14.34 1.08
CA LEU A 102 -6.63 -12.96 0.64
C LEU A 102 -5.15 -12.62 0.68
N GLY A 103 -4.38 -13.30 1.54
CA GLY A 103 -2.97 -13.04 1.77
C GLY A 103 -2.07 -13.27 0.55
N ASN A 104 -2.54 -13.86 -0.55
CA ASN A 104 -1.71 -14.14 -1.74
C ASN A 104 -2.33 -13.68 -3.08
N LEU A 105 -3.39 -12.85 -3.05
CA LEU A 105 -4.14 -12.49 -4.26
C LEU A 105 -3.31 -11.82 -5.36
N LEU A 106 -2.17 -11.21 -5.04
CA LEU A 106 -1.31 -10.61 -6.08
C LEU A 106 -0.65 -11.63 -7.01
N ASN A 107 -0.57 -12.90 -6.62
CA ASN A 107 0.10 -13.94 -7.39
C ASN A 107 -0.87 -14.94 -8.03
N THR A 108 -2.20 -14.72 -7.90
CA THR A 108 -3.24 -15.60 -8.41
C THR A 108 -3.80 -15.09 -9.75
N LYS A 109 -4.66 -15.90 -10.37
CA LYS A 109 -5.45 -15.51 -11.56
C LYS A 109 -6.44 -14.38 -11.27
N ASP A 110 -6.79 -14.21 -9.99
CA ASP A 110 -7.77 -13.25 -9.49
C ASP A 110 -7.16 -11.86 -9.26
N TYR A 111 -5.91 -11.66 -9.69
CA TYR A 111 -5.23 -10.36 -9.67
C TYR A 111 -6.12 -9.25 -10.26
N GLY A 112 -6.28 -8.17 -9.48
CA GLY A 112 -7.03 -6.98 -9.85
C GLY A 112 -8.52 -7.22 -10.10
N THR A 113 -9.06 -8.36 -9.68
CA THR A 113 -10.51 -8.61 -9.67
C THR A 113 -11.12 -8.16 -8.35
N ILE A 114 -12.42 -7.86 -8.38
CA ILE A 114 -13.18 -7.53 -7.17
C ILE A 114 -13.40 -8.82 -6.36
N THR A 115 -13.01 -8.80 -5.10
CA THR A 115 -13.26 -9.87 -4.12
C THR A 115 -14.05 -9.29 -2.96
N GLU A 116 -15.18 -9.90 -2.59
CA GLU A 116 -15.91 -9.48 -1.40
C GLU A 116 -15.19 -9.94 -0.12
N VAL A 117 -15.08 -9.04 0.84
CA VAL A 117 -14.43 -9.29 2.13
C VAL A 117 -15.36 -8.82 3.24
N GLN A 118 -15.47 -9.63 4.30
CA GLN A 118 -16.13 -9.26 5.54
C GLN A 118 -15.10 -8.70 6.52
N ILE A 119 -15.21 -7.42 6.86
CA ILE A 119 -14.40 -6.74 7.89
C ILE A 119 -15.35 -6.42 9.04
N ASP A 120 -15.27 -7.18 10.13
CA ASP A 120 -16.24 -7.14 11.23
C ASP A 120 -17.69 -7.24 10.72
N SER A 121 -18.50 -6.17 10.83
CA SER A 121 -19.87 -6.12 10.31
C SER A 121 -19.98 -5.57 8.88
N LEU A 122 -18.89 -5.06 8.31
CA LEU A 122 -18.86 -4.45 6.97
C LEU A 122 -18.61 -5.50 5.88
N LYS A 123 -19.44 -5.45 4.83
CA LYS A 123 -19.15 -6.10 3.55
C LYS A 123 -18.52 -5.07 2.62
N ILE A 124 -17.29 -5.34 2.18
CA ILE A 124 -16.53 -4.42 1.35
C ILE A 124 -15.92 -5.13 0.15
N LYS A 125 -15.78 -4.42 -0.96
CA LYS A 125 -15.12 -4.92 -2.17
C LYS A 125 -13.62 -4.65 -2.05
N LEU A 126 -12.78 -5.67 -2.26
CA LEU A 126 -11.33 -5.56 -2.29
C LEU A 126 -10.81 -5.72 -3.73
N ILE A 127 -9.94 -4.82 -4.16
CA ILE A 127 -9.18 -4.92 -5.41
C ILE A 127 -7.68 -5.00 -5.07
N PRO A 128 -7.05 -6.17 -5.20
CA PRO A 128 -5.63 -6.33 -4.91
C PRO A 128 -4.77 -5.90 -6.10
N LEU A 129 -3.94 -4.87 -5.90
CA LEU A 129 -3.05 -4.35 -6.94
C LEU A 129 -1.59 -4.31 -6.47
N PHE A 130 -0.70 -4.32 -7.44
CA PHE A 130 0.75 -4.26 -7.19
C PHE A 130 1.14 -2.89 -6.63
N HIS A 131 2.24 -2.78 -5.88
CA HIS A 131 2.59 -1.50 -5.28
C HIS A 131 3.15 -0.51 -6.33
N PRO A 132 2.73 0.78 -6.36
CA PRO A 132 3.16 1.73 -7.38
C PRO A 132 4.69 1.86 -7.48
N ARG A 133 5.37 1.97 -6.34
CA ARG A 133 6.85 2.05 -6.29
C ARG A 133 7.55 0.82 -6.87
N GLN A 134 6.93 -0.35 -6.80
CA GLN A 134 7.50 -1.57 -7.37
C GLN A 134 7.28 -1.61 -8.89
N LEU A 135 6.16 -1.09 -9.38
CA LEU A 135 5.87 -1.00 -10.82
C LEU A 135 6.91 -0.18 -11.59
N LEU A 136 7.46 0.87 -10.98
CA LEU A 136 8.46 1.74 -11.61
C LEU A 136 9.85 1.10 -11.77
N LYS A 137 10.14 0.01 -11.07
CA LYS A 137 11.43 -0.66 -11.21
C LYS A 137 11.43 -1.47 -12.49
N GLU A 138 12.41 -1.22 -13.37
CA GLU A 138 12.55 -1.94 -14.64
C GLU A 138 12.61 -3.45 -14.45
N SER A 139 13.32 -3.91 -13.43
CA SER A 139 13.42 -5.32 -13.05
C SER A 139 12.08 -6.01 -12.81
N ASN A 140 11.01 -5.25 -12.53
CA ASN A 140 9.69 -5.80 -12.24
C ASN A 140 8.78 -5.87 -13.47
N ARG A 141 9.17 -5.30 -14.62
CA ARG A 141 8.31 -5.26 -15.81
C ARG A 141 7.96 -6.65 -16.34
N ASP A 142 8.94 -7.55 -16.35
CA ASP A 142 8.80 -8.91 -16.90
C ASP A 142 8.48 -9.95 -15.82
N THR A 143 8.28 -9.53 -14.57
CA THR A 143 7.83 -10.43 -13.51
C THR A 143 6.36 -10.79 -13.73
N LYS A 144 5.95 -11.98 -13.26
CA LYS A 144 4.56 -12.44 -13.33
C LYS A 144 3.57 -11.36 -12.86
N VAL A 145 3.82 -10.75 -11.71
CA VAL A 145 2.93 -9.73 -11.12
C VAL A 145 2.97 -8.41 -11.89
N GLY A 146 4.14 -8.03 -12.44
CA GLY A 146 4.25 -6.88 -13.33
C GLY A 146 3.41 -7.06 -14.59
N LEU A 147 3.52 -8.21 -15.26
CA LEU A 147 2.73 -8.55 -16.44
C LEU A 147 1.22 -8.56 -16.13
N LEU A 148 0.81 -9.14 -15.01
CA LEU A 148 -0.58 -9.11 -14.54
C LEU A 148 -1.08 -7.66 -14.31
N HIS A 149 -0.23 -6.77 -13.78
CA HIS A 149 -0.62 -5.36 -13.60
C HIS A 149 -0.75 -4.62 -14.93
N TYR A 150 0.16 -4.84 -15.88
CA TYR A 150 0.06 -4.24 -17.21
C TYR A 150 -1.18 -4.73 -17.97
N ASP A 151 -1.52 -6.01 -17.87
CA ASP A 151 -2.79 -6.54 -18.39
C ASP A 151 -3.99 -5.88 -17.70
N TRP A 152 -3.95 -5.78 -16.37
CA TRP A 152 -5.02 -5.13 -15.61
C TRP A 152 -5.25 -3.69 -16.07
N MET A 153 -4.19 -2.87 -16.22
CA MET A 153 -4.31 -1.48 -16.70
C MET A 153 -4.89 -1.38 -18.11
N LYS A 154 -4.52 -2.31 -19.01
CA LYS A 154 -4.96 -2.26 -20.42
C LYS A 154 -6.40 -2.74 -20.58
N ASN A 155 -6.78 -3.78 -19.84
CA ASN A 155 -7.95 -4.60 -20.13
C ASN A 155 -8.96 -4.67 -18.97
N LYS A 156 -8.51 -4.97 -17.74
CA LYS A 156 -9.43 -5.26 -16.62
C LYS A 156 -9.95 -3.99 -15.94
N SER A 157 -9.10 -2.99 -15.71
CA SER A 157 -9.45 -1.74 -15.03
C SER A 157 -10.65 -1.04 -15.67
N LYS A 158 -10.69 -1.02 -17.01
CA LYS A 158 -11.77 -0.40 -17.80
C LYS A 158 -13.14 -1.06 -17.61
N LYS A 159 -13.19 -2.29 -17.14
CA LYS A 159 -14.42 -3.05 -16.88
C LYS A 159 -14.91 -2.88 -15.45
N ILE A 160 -14.07 -2.35 -14.56
CA ILE A 160 -14.43 -2.09 -13.16
C ILE A 160 -15.26 -0.82 -13.12
N LYS A 161 -16.48 -0.93 -12.60
CA LYS A 161 -17.36 0.21 -12.29
C LYS A 161 -17.41 0.34 -10.78
N LEU A 162 -16.91 1.46 -10.27
CA LEU A 162 -16.90 1.80 -8.85
C LEU A 162 -18.11 2.66 -8.46
N VAL A 163 -18.89 3.09 -9.46
CA VAL A 163 -20.15 3.83 -9.39
C VAL A 163 -21.07 3.34 -10.50
#